data_AF-A0A7J6TKJ0-F1
#
_entry.id   AF-A0A7J6TKJ0-F1
#
_cell.length_a   1.000
_cell.length_b   1.000
_cell.length_c   1.000
_cell.angle_alpha   90.00
_cell.angle_beta   90.00
_cell.angle_gamma   90.00
#
_symmetry.space_group_name_H-M   'P 1'
#
loop_
_entity.id
_entity.type
_entity.pdbx_description
1 polymer ?
#
loop_
_entity_poly.entity_id
_entity_poly.type
_entity_poly.pdbx_seq_one_letter_code
_entity_poly.pdbx_strand_id
1 'polypeptide(L)'
;MVFIIRFALPFMRRLHHNCFECVHRYCAWALLLIFWIQLILTVREDALLSHSNFWKLFLADVRVWEVSLITGFVIFPWLHLRKRVVECRRLSSHALVLNFGHGIVSFGQAVRITDSPLRETHAFAVIPNIRSSIEGLSEEEKKVWHVDQKGFSIIISRAGDWSGRIIDNPPTRIWTRGLPQFGTVRVVKLFRPCIVMATGSGIGPCLSLFVEQPSHPVKIVWSARAPLETYGSAIMATITRVDPTAIIHDTQELGRPDLVQVARNLWESGGFEAVVFISNMKTTREVTRGLEENGIYAYGVIFDSNCPISPLIYGDLPIITFSDNLPTARVGGEDTTFKRVSDDFYEPFRYKRGTTEIEISFMLVPPIQVEVSCTVPTCPTLSPSRIRKSVFQTLDGSLKKNGVSKTFTVGPDSLERLHSDVEEACHFKMASDDFKHVVANSENAATAFGGSVIYLTAAYA
;
A
#
# COMPACT_ATOMS: atom_id res chain seq x y z
N MET A 1 -16.75 22.40 0.52
CA MET A 1 -16.97 21.14 -0.23
C MET A 1 -16.81 21.31 -1.75
N VAL A 2 -17.57 22.21 -2.40
CA VAL A 2 -17.49 22.41 -3.87
C VAL A 2 -16.07 22.66 -4.40
N PHE A 3 -15.27 23.49 -3.71
CA PHE A 3 -13.88 23.72 -4.10
C PHE A 3 -13.01 22.46 -4.04
N ILE A 4 -13.17 21.65 -2.98
CA ILE A 4 -12.44 20.38 -2.84
C ILE A 4 -12.77 19.45 -4.01
N ILE A 5 -14.06 19.30 -4.34
CA ILE A 5 -14.52 18.45 -5.44
C ILE A 5 -13.98 18.94 -6.79
N ARG A 6 -14.08 20.24 -7.07
CA ARG A 6 -13.61 20.82 -8.33
C ARG A 6 -12.11 20.60 -8.56
N PHE A 7 -11.30 20.84 -7.53
CA PHE A 7 -9.85 20.62 -7.64
C PHE A 7 -9.46 19.14 -7.63
N ALA A 8 -10.30 18.26 -7.07
CA ALA A 8 -10.10 16.81 -7.11
C ALA A 8 -10.38 16.19 -8.49
N LEU A 9 -11.08 16.88 -9.39
CA LEU A 9 -11.32 16.39 -10.75
C LEU A 9 -9.99 16.08 -11.46
N PRO A 10 -9.86 14.93 -12.16
CA PRO A 10 -8.58 14.48 -12.72
C PRO A 10 -7.89 15.51 -13.61
N PHE A 11 -8.65 16.26 -14.40
CA PHE A 11 -8.14 17.34 -15.25
C PHE A 11 -7.52 18.47 -14.42
N MET A 12 -8.29 19.00 -13.45
CA MET A 12 -7.84 20.10 -12.59
C MET A 12 -6.65 19.69 -11.73
N ARG A 13 -6.68 18.47 -11.18
CA ARG A 13 -5.61 17.92 -10.35
C ARG A 13 -4.29 17.77 -11.10
N ARG A 14 -4.32 17.36 -12.38
CA ARG A 14 -3.12 17.24 -13.21
C ARG A 14 -2.52 18.60 -13.58
N LEU A 15 -3.37 19.58 -13.90
CA LEU A 15 -2.92 20.91 -14.32
C LEU A 15 -2.48 21.80 -13.14
N HIS A 16 -3.22 21.73 -12.03
CA HIS A 16 -3.06 22.60 -10.88
C HIS A 16 -2.77 21.79 -9.61
N HIS A 17 -1.79 20.88 -9.70
CA HIS A 17 -1.48 19.94 -8.63
C HIS A 17 -1.23 20.62 -7.27
N ASN A 18 -0.41 21.67 -7.24
CA ASN A 18 -0.10 22.40 -6.02
C ASN A 18 -1.34 23.09 -5.41
N CYS A 19 -2.23 23.65 -6.26
CA CYS A 19 -3.48 24.24 -5.80
C CYS A 19 -4.43 23.18 -5.24
N PHE A 20 -4.52 22.02 -5.91
CA PHE A 20 -5.28 20.88 -5.42
C PHE A 20 -4.81 20.44 -4.03
N GLU A 21 -3.50 20.26 -3.83
CA GLU A 21 -2.95 19.87 -2.53
C GLU A 21 -3.30 20.88 -1.42
N CYS A 22 -3.17 22.18 -1.71
CA CYS A 22 -3.51 23.25 -0.77
C CYS A 22 -5.01 23.27 -0.45
N VAL A 23 -5.87 23.30 -1.47
CA VAL A 23 -7.33 23.35 -1.29
C VAL A 23 -7.81 22.12 -0.53
N HIS A 24 -7.36 20.93 -0.92
CA HIS A 24 -7.74 19.70 -0.26
C HIS A 24 -7.31 19.71 1.22
N ARG A 25 -6.07 20.14 1.51
CA ARG A 25 -5.56 20.20 2.88
C ARG A 25 -6.32 21.20 3.74
N TYR A 26 -6.34 22.48 3.35
CA TYR A 26 -6.88 23.54 4.21
C TYR A 26 -8.41 23.51 4.27
N CYS A 27 -9.09 23.25 3.14
CA CYS A 27 -10.54 23.15 3.16
C CYS A 27 -11.03 21.88 3.86
N ALA A 28 -10.26 20.78 3.89
CA ALA A 28 -10.64 19.61 4.69
C ALA A 28 -10.60 19.92 6.20
N TRP A 29 -9.57 20.61 6.69
CA TRP A 29 -9.52 21.06 8.09
C TRP A 29 -10.67 22.00 8.44
N ALA A 30 -10.97 22.96 7.56
CA ALA A 30 -12.10 23.87 7.75
C ALA A 30 -13.43 23.11 7.76
N LEU A 31 -13.61 22.13 6.87
CA LEU A 31 -14.81 21.30 6.82
C LEU A 31 -14.98 20.46 8.09
N LEU A 32 -13.90 19.87 8.61
CA LEU A 32 -13.92 19.12 9.87
C LEU A 32 -14.33 20.01 11.05
N LEU A 33 -13.80 21.24 11.11
CA LEU A 33 -14.20 22.23 12.12
C LEU A 33 -15.68 22.60 12.00
N ILE A 34 -16.20 22.80 10.79
CA ILE A 34 -17.62 23.10 10.54
C ILE A 34 -18.49 21.93 11.02
N PHE A 35 -18.12 20.68 10.75
CA PHE A 35 -18.87 19.51 11.24
C PHE A 35 -18.89 19.44 12.77
N TRP A 36 -17.78 19.73 13.44
CA TRP A 36 -17.75 19.83 14.90
C TRP A 36 -18.70 20.91 15.43
N ILE A 37 -18.68 22.10 14.84
CA ILE A 37 -19.56 23.21 15.25
C ILE A 37 -21.02 22.83 15.02
N GLN A 38 -21.37 22.32 13.84
CA GLN A 38 -22.73 21.90 13.50
C GLN A 38 -23.23 20.82 14.47
N LEU A 39 -22.41 19.82 14.78
CA LEU A 39 -22.75 18.76 15.71
C LEU A 39 -23.00 19.28 17.12
N ILE A 40 -22.10 20.13 17.64
CA ILE A 40 -22.26 20.75 18.97
C ILE A 40 -23.55 21.57 19.04
N LEU A 41 -23.86 22.35 18.00
CA LEU A 41 -25.09 23.14 17.93
C LEU A 41 -26.34 22.26 17.90
N THR A 42 -26.31 21.17 17.12
CA THR A 42 -27.43 20.22 17.00
C THR A 42 -27.71 19.54 18.34
N VAL A 43 -26.67 18.99 18.99
CA VAL A 43 -26.82 18.35 20.31
C VAL A 43 -27.28 19.35 21.37
N ARG A 44 -26.83 20.61 21.27
CA ARG A 44 -27.28 21.68 22.17
C ARG A 44 -28.76 21.99 22.00
N GLU A 45 -29.25 22.04 20.76
CA GLU A 45 -30.67 22.22 20.47
C GLU A 45 -31.50 21.04 20.99
N ASP A 46 -31.06 19.81 20.73
CA ASP A 46 -31.70 18.59 21.25
C ASP A 46 -31.78 18.59 22.79
N ALA A 47 -30.71 19.04 23.47
CA ALA A 47 -30.66 19.16 24.92
C ALA A 47 -31.65 20.22 25.46
N LEU A 48 -31.80 21.34 24.76
CA LEU A 48 -32.75 22.39 25.13
C LEU A 48 -34.19 21.91 24.97
N LEU A 49 -34.51 21.23 23.87
CA LEU A 49 -35.85 20.71 23.57
C LEU A 49 -36.27 19.58 24.52
N SER A 50 -35.32 18.73 24.91
CA SER A 50 -35.56 17.60 25.81
C SER A 50 -35.37 17.92 27.29
N HIS A 51 -35.09 19.19 27.65
CA HIS A 51 -34.73 19.64 29.00
C HIS A 51 -33.68 18.75 29.69
N SER A 52 -32.78 18.18 28.90
CA SER A 52 -31.78 17.21 29.37
C SER A 52 -30.41 17.86 29.53
N ASN A 53 -29.53 17.20 30.26
CA ASN A 53 -28.15 17.67 30.40
C ASN A 53 -27.39 17.51 29.07
N PHE A 54 -26.81 18.60 28.57
CA PHE A 54 -26.04 18.63 27.31
C PHE A 54 -24.94 17.56 27.26
N TRP A 55 -24.11 17.46 28.30
CA TRP A 55 -22.97 16.53 28.30
C TRP A 55 -23.42 15.07 28.27
N LYS A 56 -24.55 14.76 28.92
CA LYS A 56 -25.14 13.41 28.88
C LYS A 56 -25.56 13.03 27.47
N LEU A 57 -26.23 13.93 26.74
CA LEU A 57 -26.63 13.69 25.35
C LEU A 57 -25.42 13.67 24.42
N PHE A 58 -24.47 14.59 24.59
CA PHE A 58 -23.26 14.68 23.78
C PHE A 58 -22.42 13.39 23.83
N LEU A 59 -22.22 12.81 25.01
CA LEU A 59 -21.46 11.57 25.14
C LEU A 59 -22.23 10.32 24.69
N ALA A 60 -23.57 10.37 24.70
CA ALA A 60 -24.42 9.28 24.23
C ALA A 60 -24.64 9.30 22.71
N ASP A 61 -24.31 10.41 22.03
CA ASP A 61 -24.53 10.58 20.61
C ASP A 61 -23.46 9.89 19.77
N VAL A 62 -23.87 8.94 18.92
CA VAL A 62 -22.97 8.21 18.00
C VAL A 62 -22.19 9.15 17.08
N ARG A 63 -22.81 10.26 16.64
CA ARG A 63 -22.21 11.23 15.72
C ARG A 63 -20.96 11.88 16.32
N VAL A 64 -20.92 12.05 17.65
CA VAL A 64 -19.77 12.59 18.36
C VAL A 64 -18.58 11.65 18.27
N TRP A 65 -18.81 10.35 18.42
CA TRP A 65 -17.76 9.34 18.32
C TRP A 65 -17.27 9.17 16.89
N GLU A 66 -18.15 9.24 15.88
CA GLU A 66 -17.76 9.22 14.47
C GLU A 66 -16.84 10.39 14.10
N VAL A 67 -17.25 11.63 14.42
CA VAL A 67 -16.44 12.81 14.13
C VAL A 67 -15.15 12.81 14.95
N SER A 68 -15.17 12.29 16.19
CA SER A 68 -13.97 12.08 17.00
C SER A 68 -12.98 11.11 16.34
N LEU A 69 -13.47 9.97 15.87
CA LEU A 69 -12.65 8.95 15.23
C LEU A 69 -12.03 9.49 13.93
N ILE A 70 -12.82 10.14 13.08
CA ILE A 70 -12.35 10.81 11.86
C ILE A 70 -11.28 11.85 12.22
N THR A 71 -11.53 12.68 13.23
CA THR A 71 -10.56 13.68 13.71
C THR A 71 -9.26 13.03 14.17
N GLY A 72 -9.36 11.92 14.91
CA GLY A 72 -8.22 11.11 15.34
C GLY A 72 -7.39 10.62 14.16
N PHE A 73 -8.02 10.05 13.13
CA PHE A 73 -7.32 9.58 11.92
C PHE A 73 -6.67 10.72 11.13
N VAL A 74 -7.32 11.89 11.04
CA VAL A 74 -6.74 13.05 10.37
C VAL A 74 -5.53 13.60 11.14
N ILE A 75 -5.57 13.61 12.47
CA ILE A 75 -4.49 14.07 13.34
C ILE A 75 -3.33 13.06 13.41
N PHE A 76 -3.60 11.76 13.36
CA PHE A 76 -2.62 10.70 13.60
C PHE A 76 -1.30 10.83 12.77
N PRO A 77 -1.34 11.13 11.46
CA PRO A 77 -0.11 11.35 10.68
C PRO A 77 0.71 12.57 11.14
N TRP A 78 0.07 13.58 11.75
CA TRP A 78 0.74 14.77 12.27
C TRP A 78 1.44 14.52 13.60
N LEU A 79 0.95 13.58 14.41
CA LEU A 79 1.65 13.12 15.62
C LEU A 79 2.97 12.42 15.28
N HIS A 80 3.10 11.92 14.04
CA HIS A 80 4.30 11.30 13.50
C HIS A 80 5.20 12.29 12.74
N LEU A 81 4.97 13.60 12.85
CA LEU A 81 5.83 14.62 12.27
C LEU A 81 7.04 14.85 13.20
N ARG A 82 8.25 14.52 12.73
CA ARG A 82 9.48 14.64 13.52
C ARG A 82 10.53 15.43 12.74
N LYS A 83 11.09 16.47 13.37
CA LYS A 83 12.25 17.19 12.83
C LYS A 83 13.50 16.38 13.14
N ARG A 84 14.25 16.02 12.10
CA ARG A 84 15.43 15.15 12.19
C ARG A 84 16.66 15.90 11.75
N VAL A 85 17.78 15.62 12.41
CA VAL A 85 19.11 16.04 11.92
C VAL A 85 19.45 15.16 10.73
N VAL A 86 20.02 15.77 9.71
CA VAL A 86 20.35 15.11 8.45
C VAL A 86 21.75 15.53 8.02
N GLU A 87 22.56 14.56 7.63
CA GLU A 87 23.85 14.83 7.01
C GLU A 87 23.66 14.92 5.50
N CYS A 88 24.16 16.00 4.91
CA CYS A 88 23.99 16.29 3.50
C CYS A 88 25.29 16.07 2.76
N ARG A 89 25.26 15.28 1.68
CA ARG A 89 26.39 15.13 0.77
C ARG A 89 25.97 15.43 -0.66
N ARG A 90 26.46 16.55 -1.19
CA ARG A 90 26.21 16.94 -2.58
C ARG A 90 27.00 16.02 -3.51
N LEU A 91 26.33 15.34 -4.43
CA LEU A 91 26.95 14.52 -5.47
C LEU A 91 27.32 15.38 -6.68
N SER A 92 26.40 16.26 -7.07
CA SER A 92 26.56 17.19 -8.20
C SER A 92 25.63 18.41 -8.02
N SER A 93 25.58 19.32 -8.99
CA SER A 93 24.55 20.38 -9.04
C SER A 93 23.13 19.84 -9.25
N HIS A 94 23.00 18.55 -9.62
CA HIS A 94 21.75 17.90 -9.94
C HIS A 94 21.31 16.85 -8.91
N ALA A 95 22.22 16.32 -8.08
CA ALA A 95 21.90 15.29 -7.10
C ALA A 95 22.53 15.53 -5.71
N LEU A 96 21.78 15.18 -4.66
CA LEU A 96 22.14 15.30 -3.25
C LEU A 96 21.77 13.99 -2.52
N VAL A 97 22.65 13.52 -1.66
CA VAL A 97 22.34 12.45 -0.69
C VAL A 97 22.06 13.07 0.67
N LEU A 98 20.97 12.62 1.29
CA LEU A 98 20.63 12.94 2.67
C LEU A 98 20.75 11.67 3.51
N ASN A 99 21.60 11.67 4.53
CA ASN A 99 21.75 10.57 5.47
C ASN A 99 21.04 10.88 6.80
N PHE A 100 20.24 9.92 7.25
CA PHE A 100 19.53 9.95 8.51
C PHE A 100 20.16 8.94 9.46
N GLY A 101 20.73 9.41 10.57
CA GLY A 101 21.32 8.56 11.62
C GLY A 101 20.31 7.85 12.53
N HIS A 102 19.10 7.54 12.05
CA HIS A 102 18.03 6.94 12.85
C HIS A 102 17.14 5.99 12.06
N GLY A 103 16.41 5.15 12.79
CA GLY A 103 15.42 4.24 12.21
C GLY A 103 16.03 2.94 11.71
N ILE A 104 15.20 1.90 11.69
CA ILE A 104 15.50 0.63 11.02
C ILE A 104 14.51 0.58 9.86
N VAL A 105 15.04 0.52 8.65
CA VAL A 105 14.25 0.46 7.43
C VAL A 105 14.72 -0.71 6.58
N SER A 106 13.88 -1.11 5.64
CA SER A 106 14.16 -2.18 4.69
C SER A 106 14.00 -1.68 3.26
N PHE A 107 14.60 -2.40 2.31
CA PHE A 107 14.56 -2.05 0.90
C PHE A 107 13.13 -2.02 0.39
N GLY A 108 12.91 -1.14 -0.59
CA GLY A 108 11.58 -0.87 -1.10
C GLY A 108 10.70 -0.07 -0.15
N GLN A 109 11.19 0.42 1.01
CA GLN A 109 10.46 1.42 1.77
C GLN A 109 10.71 2.84 1.25
N ALA A 110 9.78 3.75 1.54
CA ALA A 110 9.87 5.17 1.25
C ALA A 110 9.51 5.98 2.49
N VAL A 111 10.20 7.10 2.66
CA VAL A 111 9.91 8.10 3.70
C VAL A 111 9.38 9.38 3.05
N ARG A 112 8.54 10.09 3.79
CA ARG A 112 8.05 11.41 3.39
C ARG A 112 8.81 12.49 4.13
N ILE A 113 9.38 13.44 3.38
CA ILE A 113 10.16 14.55 3.92
C ILE A 113 9.62 15.90 3.46
N THR A 114 9.94 16.94 4.22
CA THR A 114 9.53 18.30 3.94
C THR A 114 10.39 19.31 4.70
N ASP A 115 10.64 20.46 4.09
CA ASP A 115 11.16 21.67 4.76
C ASP A 115 10.01 22.50 5.37
N SER A 116 8.82 22.46 4.76
CA SER A 116 7.61 23.18 5.17
C SER A 116 6.40 22.25 5.40
N PRO A 117 6.23 21.63 6.60
CA PRO A 117 5.23 20.58 6.84
C PRO A 117 3.78 20.92 6.47
N LEU A 118 3.42 22.20 6.55
CA LEU A 118 2.08 22.67 6.24
C LEU A 118 1.85 22.89 4.73
N ARG A 119 2.90 22.94 3.90
CA ARG A 119 2.80 23.25 2.46
C ARG A 119 2.91 21.99 1.60
N GLU A 120 4.10 21.43 1.48
CA GLU A 120 4.41 20.33 0.57
C GLU A 120 5.02 19.16 1.33
N THR A 121 4.99 17.95 0.76
CA THR A 121 5.62 16.77 1.36
C THR A 121 5.96 15.79 0.25
N HIS A 122 7.22 15.36 0.19
CA HIS A 122 7.73 14.56 -0.92
C HIS A 122 8.19 13.19 -0.43
N ALA A 123 7.86 12.15 -1.18
CA ALA A 123 8.27 10.78 -0.88
C ALA A 123 9.58 10.44 -1.58
N PHE A 124 10.50 9.81 -0.85
CA PHE A 124 11.77 9.31 -1.38
C PHE A 124 11.99 7.88 -0.90
N ALA A 125 12.53 7.04 -1.77
CA ALA A 125 12.92 5.69 -1.39
C ALA A 125 14.10 5.74 -0.42
N VAL A 126 14.03 4.90 0.60
CA VAL A 126 15.11 4.73 1.56
C VAL A 126 16.13 3.74 1.03
N ILE A 127 17.39 4.08 1.18
CA ILE A 127 18.52 3.20 0.92
C ILE A 127 19.12 2.90 2.29
N PRO A 128 18.87 1.70 2.85
CA PRO A 128 19.39 1.35 4.17
C PRO A 128 20.91 1.53 4.21
N ASN A 129 21.44 2.01 5.34
CA ASN A 129 22.89 2.05 5.51
C ASN A 129 23.45 0.62 5.51
N ILE A 130 24.61 0.44 4.88
CA ILE A 130 25.25 -0.87 4.73
C ILE A 130 25.79 -1.35 6.08
N ARG A 131 25.69 -2.65 6.37
CA ARG A 131 26.45 -3.31 7.45
C ARG A 131 27.74 -3.87 6.87
N SER A 132 28.84 -3.82 7.63
CA SER A 132 30.23 -4.21 7.31
C SER A 132 30.43 -5.55 6.60
N SER A 133 29.43 -6.43 6.56
CA SER A 133 29.52 -7.75 5.95
C SER A 133 29.62 -7.76 4.42
N ILE A 134 29.58 -6.60 3.74
CA ILE A 134 29.76 -6.52 2.28
C ILE A 134 31.26 -6.32 1.97
N GLU A 135 31.90 -7.37 1.47
CA GLU A 135 33.27 -7.30 0.95
C GLU A 135 33.34 -6.52 -0.37
N GLY A 136 34.48 -5.87 -0.63
CA GLY A 136 34.75 -5.18 -1.90
C GLY A 136 34.16 -3.77 -2.04
N LEU A 137 33.66 -3.16 -0.96
CA LEU A 137 33.20 -1.76 -0.99
C LEU A 137 34.37 -0.79 -1.17
N SER A 138 34.24 0.11 -2.13
CA SER A 138 35.16 1.24 -2.30
C SER A 138 35.06 2.23 -1.12
N GLU A 139 36.13 2.99 -0.87
CA GLU A 139 36.14 4.02 0.18
C GLU A 139 35.05 5.08 -0.03
N GLU A 140 34.71 5.38 -1.29
CA GLU A 140 33.63 6.32 -1.60
C GLU A 140 32.24 5.72 -1.32
N GLU A 141 32.02 4.42 -1.58
CA GLU A 141 30.80 3.73 -1.17
C GLU A 141 30.65 3.70 0.36
N LYS A 142 31.74 3.44 1.09
CA LYS A 142 31.72 3.43 2.56
C LYS A 142 31.25 4.76 3.13
N LYS A 143 31.71 5.87 2.54
CA LYS A 143 31.32 7.23 2.93
C LYS A 143 29.90 7.58 2.50
N VAL A 144 29.46 7.21 1.28
CA VAL A 144 28.12 7.57 0.77
C VAL A 144 27.01 6.77 1.45
N TRP A 145 27.25 5.49 1.74
CA TRP A 145 26.26 4.59 2.34
C TRP A 145 26.39 4.41 3.85
N HIS A 146 27.29 5.19 4.48
CA HIS A 146 27.49 5.24 5.93
C HIS A 146 27.59 3.84 6.55
N VAL A 147 28.59 3.07 6.09
CA VAL A 147 28.79 1.68 6.53
C VAL A 147 28.91 1.60 8.05
N ASP A 148 28.23 0.62 8.65
CA ASP A 148 28.13 0.36 10.10
C ASP A 148 27.44 1.46 10.93
N GLN A 149 26.87 2.48 10.29
CA GLN A 149 26.06 3.46 10.97
C GLN A 149 24.59 3.08 10.90
N LYS A 150 23.86 3.32 12.00
CA LYS A 150 22.41 3.12 12.02
C LYS A 150 21.71 4.14 11.12
N GLY A 151 20.67 3.68 10.43
CA GLY A 151 19.74 4.53 9.69
C GLY A 151 19.75 4.28 8.19
N PHE A 152 19.54 5.34 7.41
CA PHE A 152 19.34 5.22 5.97
C PHE A 152 19.69 6.50 5.23
N SER A 153 19.97 6.35 3.95
CA SER A 153 20.20 7.42 2.99
C SER A 153 19.01 7.58 2.06
N ILE A 154 18.84 8.77 1.51
CA ILE A 154 17.94 9.01 0.37
C ILE A 154 18.70 9.83 -0.68
N ILE A 155 18.36 9.61 -1.95
CA ILE A 155 18.89 10.42 -3.06
C ILE A 155 17.79 11.37 -3.53
N ILE A 156 18.15 12.64 -3.64
CA ILE A 156 17.30 13.69 -4.20
C ILE A 156 17.94 14.17 -5.49
N SER A 157 17.19 14.09 -6.59
CA SER A 157 17.59 14.64 -7.89
C SER A 157 16.75 15.87 -8.24
N ARG A 158 17.32 16.82 -8.97
CA ARG A 158 16.65 18.06 -9.36
C ARG A 158 15.56 17.77 -10.39
N ALA A 159 14.30 17.82 -9.96
CA ALA A 159 13.13 17.61 -10.81
C ALA A 159 12.14 18.79 -10.79
N GLY A 160 12.24 19.68 -9.79
CA GLY A 160 11.39 20.85 -9.64
C GLY A 160 11.88 21.77 -8.52
N ASP A 161 11.10 22.82 -8.24
CA ASP A 161 11.53 23.93 -7.38
C ASP A 161 11.96 23.47 -5.98
N TRP A 162 11.19 22.59 -5.34
CA TRP A 162 11.52 22.07 -4.01
C TRP A 162 12.88 21.34 -4.00
N SER A 163 13.06 20.37 -4.91
CA SER A 163 14.32 19.63 -5.02
C SER A 163 15.50 20.52 -5.37
N GLY A 164 15.30 21.52 -6.24
CA GLY A 164 16.33 22.51 -6.59
C GLY A 164 16.76 23.30 -5.35
N ARG A 165 15.81 23.84 -4.59
CA ARG A 165 16.10 24.57 -3.34
C ARG A 165 16.87 23.73 -2.33
N ILE A 166 16.46 22.48 -2.12
CA ILE A 166 17.14 21.55 -1.20
C ILE A 166 18.56 21.21 -1.68
N ILE A 167 18.76 21.04 -2.98
CA ILE A 167 20.09 20.78 -3.55
C ILE A 167 20.98 22.01 -3.45
N ASP A 168 20.47 23.19 -3.78
CA ASP A 168 21.21 24.46 -3.79
C ASP A 168 21.57 24.93 -2.37
N ASN A 169 20.66 24.71 -1.41
CA ASN A 169 20.84 25.04 0.00
C ASN A 169 20.53 23.82 0.91
N PRO A 170 21.49 22.89 1.06
CA PRO A 170 21.27 21.66 1.83
C PRO A 170 20.94 21.95 3.30
N PRO A 171 19.83 21.41 3.85
CA PRO A 171 19.41 21.69 5.22
C PRO A 171 20.16 20.83 6.24
N THR A 172 20.46 21.37 7.43
CA THR A 172 20.99 20.56 8.56
C THR A 172 19.90 19.78 9.30
N ARG A 173 18.64 20.19 9.12
CA ARG A 173 17.46 19.54 9.70
C ARG A 173 16.30 19.54 8.74
N ILE A 174 15.60 18.41 8.64
CA ILE A 174 14.42 18.25 7.78
C ILE A 174 13.30 17.54 8.53
N TRP A 175 12.05 17.81 8.17
CA TRP A 175 10.92 17.12 8.77
C TRP A 175 10.67 15.81 8.05
N THR A 176 10.50 14.75 8.83
CA THR A 176 10.00 13.45 8.40
C THR A 176 8.53 13.33 8.82
N ARG A 177 7.67 12.83 7.94
CA ARG A 177 6.23 12.70 8.19
C ARG A 177 5.77 11.25 8.03
N GLY A 178 5.07 10.76 9.04
CA GLY A 178 4.47 9.41 9.02
C GLY A 178 5.49 8.30 9.18
N LEU A 179 5.03 7.07 9.03
CA LEU A 179 5.85 5.86 9.07
C LEU A 179 6.41 5.53 7.67
N PRO A 180 7.60 4.90 7.57
CA PRO A 180 8.09 4.36 6.31
C PRO A 180 7.08 3.39 5.70
N GLN A 181 6.78 3.54 4.42
CA GLN A 181 5.82 2.70 3.70
C GLN A 181 6.54 1.88 2.63
N PHE A 182 6.14 0.62 2.46
CA PHE A 182 6.61 -0.16 1.32
C PHE A 182 6.04 0.38 0.01
N GLY A 183 6.91 0.53 -0.98
CA GLY A 183 6.60 0.92 -2.33
C GLY A 183 6.92 -0.19 -3.33
N THR A 184 6.78 0.16 -4.60
CA THR A 184 6.72 -0.76 -5.73
C THR A 184 7.94 -1.66 -5.90
N VAL A 185 9.14 -1.22 -5.55
CA VAL A 185 10.38 -2.01 -5.72
C VAL A 185 10.36 -3.33 -4.95
N ARG A 186 9.51 -3.44 -3.92
CA ARG A 186 9.34 -4.69 -3.19
C ARG A 186 8.88 -5.85 -4.09
N VAL A 187 8.20 -5.56 -5.20
CA VAL A 187 7.74 -6.56 -6.18
C VAL A 187 8.91 -7.36 -6.80
N VAL A 188 10.12 -6.78 -6.86
CA VAL A 188 11.30 -7.45 -7.42
C VAL A 188 11.62 -8.75 -6.67
N LYS A 189 11.26 -8.87 -5.38
CA LYS A 189 11.49 -10.09 -4.60
C LYS A 189 10.64 -11.28 -5.03
N LEU A 190 9.57 -11.04 -5.80
CA LEU A 190 8.70 -12.09 -6.31
C LEU A 190 9.32 -12.81 -7.51
N PHE A 191 10.34 -12.23 -8.15
CA PHE A 191 10.90 -12.71 -9.42
C PHE A 191 12.40 -13.02 -9.30
N ARG A 192 12.83 -14.14 -9.87
CA ARG A 192 14.22 -14.59 -9.95
C ARG A 192 14.47 -15.45 -11.20
N PRO A 193 15.23 -14.96 -12.21
CA PRO A 193 15.86 -13.64 -12.37
C PRO A 193 14.90 -12.54 -12.86
N CYS A 194 15.17 -11.28 -12.52
CA CYS A 194 14.36 -10.12 -12.93
C CYS A 194 15.19 -9.06 -13.67
N ILE A 195 14.66 -8.45 -14.73
CA ILE A 195 15.26 -7.26 -15.34
C ILE A 195 14.79 -6.04 -14.52
N VAL A 196 15.73 -5.32 -13.92
CA VAL A 196 15.46 -4.09 -13.18
C VAL A 196 15.92 -2.92 -14.01
N MET A 197 14.95 -2.13 -14.48
CA MET A 197 15.18 -0.99 -15.35
C MET A 197 14.88 0.32 -14.61
N ALA A 198 15.70 1.34 -14.85
CA ALA A 198 15.47 2.67 -14.31
C ALA A 198 15.88 3.79 -15.28
N THR A 199 15.26 4.96 -15.15
CA THR A 199 15.75 6.17 -15.81
C THR A 199 16.02 7.29 -14.81
N GLY A 200 17.14 8.01 -14.98
CA GLY A 200 17.49 9.15 -14.13
C GLY A 200 17.44 8.77 -12.65
N SER A 201 16.65 9.52 -11.88
CA SER A 201 16.50 9.34 -10.42
C SER A 201 15.73 8.09 -10.02
N GLY A 202 15.09 7.39 -10.98
CA GLY A 202 14.44 6.10 -10.75
C GLY A 202 15.38 5.01 -10.23
N ILE A 203 16.69 5.23 -10.30
CA ILE A 203 17.71 4.35 -9.72
C ILE A 203 17.70 4.35 -8.19
N GLY A 204 17.26 5.42 -7.54
CA GLY A 204 17.25 5.56 -6.08
C GLY A 204 16.51 4.41 -5.37
N PRO A 205 15.25 4.14 -5.74
CA PRO A 205 14.53 2.98 -5.24
C PRO A 205 15.23 1.64 -5.50
N CYS A 206 15.85 1.45 -6.67
CA CYS A 206 16.58 0.23 -7.01
C CYS A 206 17.84 0.04 -6.15
N LEU A 207 18.55 1.13 -5.82
CA LEU A 207 19.74 1.09 -4.95
C LEU A 207 19.44 0.51 -3.57
N SER A 208 18.21 0.70 -3.06
CA SER A 208 17.79 0.06 -1.81
C SER A 208 17.89 -1.46 -1.86
N LEU A 209 17.50 -2.07 -2.99
CA LEU A 209 17.60 -3.51 -3.23
C LEU A 209 19.06 -3.91 -3.39
N PHE A 210 19.84 -3.17 -4.20
CA PHE A 210 21.23 -3.49 -4.51
C PHE A 210 22.14 -3.44 -3.27
N VAL A 211 21.82 -2.54 -2.34
CA VAL A 211 22.51 -2.38 -1.06
C VAL A 211 22.11 -3.47 -0.06
N GLU A 212 20.82 -3.71 0.14
CA GLU A 212 20.37 -4.67 1.17
C GLU A 212 20.46 -6.13 0.72
N GLN A 213 20.31 -6.40 -0.58
CA GLN A 213 20.22 -7.75 -1.16
C GLN A 213 21.10 -7.86 -2.43
N PRO A 214 22.43 -7.68 -2.32
CA PRO A 214 23.32 -7.65 -3.49
C PRO A 214 23.39 -8.97 -4.27
N SER A 215 23.01 -10.09 -3.65
CA SER A 215 22.97 -11.41 -4.29
C SER A 215 21.65 -11.74 -4.99
N HIS A 216 20.64 -10.87 -4.93
CA HIS A 216 19.36 -11.11 -5.61
C HIS A 216 19.58 -11.09 -7.14
N PRO A 217 19.15 -12.13 -7.89
CA PRO A 217 19.48 -12.26 -9.30
C PRO A 217 18.73 -11.23 -10.13
N VAL A 218 19.44 -10.18 -10.55
CA VAL A 218 18.91 -9.09 -11.35
C VAL A 218 19.81 -8.77 -12.53
N LYS A 219 19.18 -8.36 -13.64
CA LYS A 219 19.87 -7.69 -14.75
C LYS A 219 19.55 -6.21 -14.69
N ILE A 220 20.57 -5.36 -14.58
CA ILE A 220 20.38 -3.91 -14.40
C ILE A 220 20.46 -3.20 -15.74
N VAL A 221 19.45 -2.37 -16.04
CA VAL A 221 19.47 -1.39 -17.12
C VAL A 221 19.19 -0.01 -16.56
N TRP A 222 20.12 0.91 -16.71
CA TRP A 222 19.96 2.26 -16.21
C TRP A 222 20.30 3.29 -17.28
N SER A 223 19.33 4.15 -17.62
CA SER A 223 19.52 5.24 -18.57
C SER A 223 19.45 6.58 -17.85
N ALA A 224 20.52 7.37 -17.89
CA ALA A 224 20.56 8.69 -17.26
C ALA A 224 21.40 9.65 -18.08
N ARG A 225 21.28 10.95 -17.82
CA ARG A 225 22.16 11.97 -18.42
C ARG A 225 23.43 12.06 -17.58
N ALA A 226 24.60 11.85 -18.19
CA ALA A 226 25.90 11.92 -17.53
C ALA A 226 25.88 11.20 -16.16
N PRO A 227 25.60 9.88 -16.11
CA PRO A 227 25.36 9.16 -14.85
C PRO A 227 26.52 9.29 -13.87
N LEU A 228 27.75 9.19 -14.36
CA LEU A 228 28.96 9.34 -13.54
C LEU A 228 29.09 10.75 -12.97
N GLU A 229 28.91 11.80 -13.77
CA GLU A 229 28.99 13.19 -13.31
C GLU A 229 27.83 13.56 -12.37
N THR A 230 26.64 13.02 -12.63
CA THR A 230 25.42 13.37 -11.90
C THR A 230 25.35 12.68 -10.54
N TYR A 231 25.61 11.37 -10.50
CA TYR A 231 25.41 10.52 -9.32
C TYR A 231 26.73 10.11 -8.64
N GLY A 232 27.86 10.24 -9.34
CA GLY A 232 29.18 9.94 -8.79
C GLY A 232 29.57 8.47 -8.84
N SER A 233 30.85 8.22 -8.59
CA SER A 233 31.47 6.90 -8.68
C SER A 233 30.93 5.89 -7.66
N ALA A 234 30.46 6.33 -6.50
CA ALA A 234 29.94 5.43 -5.47
C ALA A 234 28.69 4.67 -5.95
N ILE A 235 27.75 5.36 -6.61
CA ILE A 235 26.54 4.74 -7.16
C ILE A 235 26.90 3.82 -8.33
N MET A 236 27.84 4.24 -9.19
CA MET A 236 28.35 3.41 -10.28
C MET A 236 28.98 2.11 -9.76
N ALA A 237 29.83 2.22 -8.74
CA ALA A 237 30.49 1.07 -8.10
C ALA A 237 29.47 0.11 -7.49
N THR A 238 28.42 0.63 -6.83
CA THR A 238 27.34 -0.19 -6.27
C THR A 238 26.58 -0.96 -7.36
N ILE A 239 26.30 -0.34 -8.52
CA ILE A 239 25.64 -1.01 -9.64
C ILE A 239 26.54 -2.10 -10.23
N THR A 240 27.80 -1.77 -10.55
CA THR A 240 28.77 -2.71 -11.13
C THR A 240 29.06 -3.89 -10.20
N ARG A 241 29.03 -3.68 -8.88
CA ARG A 241 29.21 -4.75 -7.89
C ARG A 241 28.04 -5.75 -7.90
N VAL A 242 26.82 -5.29 -8.15
CA VAL A 242 25.62 -6.16 -8.20
C VAL A 242 25.47 -6.82 -9.58
N ASP A 243 25.69 -6.08 -10.65
CA ASP A 243 25.71 -6.59 -12.02
C ASP A 243 26.94 -6.04 -12.75
N PRO A 244 28.04 -6.81 -12.84
CA PRO A 244 29.25 -6.41 -13.56
C PRO A 244 29.02 -6.15 -15.05
N THR A 245 27.93 -6.70 -15.60
CA THR A 245 27.54 -6.55 -17.01
C THR A 245 26.40 -5.54 -17.18
N ALA A 246 26.09 -4.72 -16.15
CA ALA A 246 24.99 -3.77 -16.17
C ALA A 246 25.02 -2.86 -17.39
N ILE A 247 23.85 -2.63 -17.99
CA ILE A 247 23.71 -1.72 -19.13
C ILE A 247 23.50 -0.31 -18.58
N ILE A 248 24.55 0.49 -18.53
CA ILE A 248 24.49 1.89 -18.13
C ILE A 248 24.57 2.77 -19.38
N HIS A 249 23.45 3.42 -19.72
CA HIS A 249 23.31 4.22 -20.93
C HIS A 249 23.38 5.71 -20.64
N ASP A 250 24.44 6.37 -21.09
CA ASP A 250 24.58 7.82 -21.00
C ASP A 250 23.82 8.54 -22.12
N THR A 251 22.71 9.18 -21.74
CA THR A 251 21.86 9.92 -22.69
C THR A 251 22.46 11.24 -23.18
N GLN A 252 23.52 11.75 -22.54
CA GLN A 252 24.23 12.94 -23.00
C GLN A 252 25.10 12.63 -24.22
N GLU A 253 25.76 11.47 -24.22
CA GLU A 253 26.67 11.05 -25.28
C GLU A 253 25.97 10.24 -26.37
N LEU A 254 25.09 9.31 -25.98
CA LEU A 254 24.50 8.32 -26.87
C LEU A 254 23.05 8.64 -27.29
N GLY A 255 22.49 9.75 -26.81
CA GLY A 255 21.07 10.08 -26.99
C GLY A 255 20.14 9.16 -26.19
N ARG A 256 18.82 9.28 -26.39
CA ARG A 256 17.84 8.46 -25.66
C ARG A 256 17.73 7.06 -26.28
N PRO A 257 17.87 5.98 -25.48
CA PRO A 257 17.76 4.62 -26.00
C PRO A 257 16.30 4.23 -26.22
N ASP A 258 16.07 3.29 -27.12
CA ASP A 258 14.82 2.53 -27.17
C ASP A 258 14.81 1.50 -26.04
N LEU A 259 14.22 1.90 -24.91
CA LEU A 259 14.14 1.06 -23.71
C LEU A 259 13.33 -0.21 -23.93
N VAL A 260 12.33 -0.19 -24.83
CA VAL A 260 11.54 -1.38 -25.15
C VAL A 260 12.42 -2.37 -25.88
N GLN A 261 13.16 -1.93 -26.90
CA GLN A 261 14.07 -2.79 -27.64
C GLN A 261 15.18 -3.36 -26.76
N VAL A 262 15.78 -2.55 -25.87
CA VAL A 262 16.82 -3.02 -24.94
C VAL A 262 16.29 -4.13 -24.04
N ALA A 263 15.10 -3.94 -23.46
CA ALA A 263 14.48 -4.93 -22.58
C ALA A 263 14.08 -6.20 -23.35
N ARG A 264 13.58 -6.06 -24.58
CA ARG A 264 13.26 -7.19 -25.46
C ARG A 264 14.48 -8.04 -25.78
N ASN A 265 15.60 -7.41 -26.15
CA ASN A 265 16.84 -8.14 -26.45
C ASN A 265 17.33 -8.96 -25.24
N LEU A 266 17.21 -8.40 -24.03
CA LEU A 266 17.52 -9.12 -22.79
C LEU A 266 16.52 -10.25 -22.51
N TRP A 267 15.23 -9.98 -22.72
CA TRP A 267 14.18 -11.00 -22.56
C TRP A 267 14.39 -12.18 -23.50
N GLU A 268 14.72 -11.92 -24.76
CA GLU A 268 14.99 -12.90 -25.81
C GLU A 268 16.29 -13.70 -25.53
N SER A 269 17.25 -13.15 -24.78
CA SER A 269 18.42 -13.94 -24.31
C SER A 269 18.02 -15.04 -23.30
N GLY A 270 16.80 -14.99 -22.78
CA GLY A 270 16.18 -16.01 -21.95
C GLY A 270 16.47 -15.87 -20.46
N GLY A 271 15.64 -16.55 -19.66
CA GLY A 271 15.86 -16.73 -18.22
C GLY A 271 15.44 -15.55 -17.34
N PHE A 272 14.54 -14.67 -17.78
CA PHE A 272 13.96 -13.63 -16.94
C PHE A 272 12.47 -13.89 -16.72
N GLU A 273 11.99 -13.66 -15.49
CA GLU A 273 10.58 -13.87 -15.13
C GLU A 273 9.75 -12.59 -15.27
N ALA A 274 10.37 -11.41 -15.10
CA ALA A 274 9.69 -10.12 -15.17
C ALA A 274 10.65 -8.97 -15.48
N VAL A 275 10.06 -7.85 -15.92
CA VAL A 275 10.71 -6.53 -16.02
C VAL A 275 10.09 -5.60 -14.99
N VAL A 276 10.89 -5.03 -14.10
CA VAL A 276 10.45 -3.98 -13.17
C VAL A 276 11.07 -2.66 -13.61
N PHE A 277 10.23 -1.68 -13.92
CA PHE A 277 10.65 -0.41 -14.50
C PHE A 277 10.30 0.80 -13.63
N ILE A 278 11.30 1.64 -13.35
CA ILE A 278 11.16 2.85 -12.53
C ILE A 278 11.57 4.09 -13.32
N SER A 279 10.57 4.90 -13.67
CA SER A 279 10.76 6.14 -14.42
C SER A 279 9.68 7.18 -14.07
N ASN A 280 9.69 8.30 -14.79
CA ASN A 280 8.57 9.24 -14.78
C ASN A 280 7.32 8.61 -15.39
N MET A 281 6.15 9.18 -15.10
CA MET A 281 4.84 8.64 -15.52
C MET A 281 4.73 8.36 -17.02
N LYS A 282 5.19 9.29 -17.87
CA LYS A 282 5.04 9.19 -19.32
C LYS A 282 5.86 8.01 -19.84
N THR A 283 7.15 8.00 -19.50
CA THR A 283 8.09 6.97 -19.93
C THR A 283 7.72 5.61 -19.34
N THR A 284 7.31 5.54 -18.06
CA THR A 284 6.85 4.28 -17.46
C THR A 284 5.69 3.68 -18.25
N ARG A 285 4.67 4.49 -18.58
CA ARG A 285 3.50 4.01 -19.35
C ARG A 285 3.87 3.56 -20.76
N GLU A 286 4.67 4.34 -21.46
CA GLU A 286 5.10 4.01 -22.83
C GLU A 286 5.90 2.71 -22.87
N VAL A 287 6.88 2.55 -21.97
CA VAL A 287 7.75 1.36 -21.95
C VAL A 287 7.01 0.13 -21.44
N THR A 288 6.25 0.23 -20.33
CA THR A 288 5.50 -0.92 -19.81
C THR A 288 4.50 -1.42 -20.84
N ARG A 289 3.69 -0.54 -21.42
CA ARG A 289 2.76 -0.89 -22.49
C ARG A 289 3.47 -1.52 -23.69
N GLY A 290 4.59 -0.93 -24.13
CA GLY A 290 5.36 -1.48 -25.24
C GLY A 290 5.91 -2.88 -24.96
N LEU A 291 6.33 -3.17 -23.73
CA LEU A 291 6.77 -4.51 -23.33
C LEU A 291 5.61 -5.51 -23.24
N GLU A 292 4.49 -5.07 -22.68
CA GLU A 292 3.27 -5.86 -22.58
C GLU A 292 2.71 -6.25 -23.96
N GLU A 293 2.74 -5.33 -24.94
CA GLU A 293 2.37 -5.59 -26.34
C GLU A 293 3.29 -6.64 -27.00
N ASN A 294 4.49 -6.87 -26.46
CA ASN A 294 5.42 -7.91 -26.89
C ASN A 294 5.36 -9.19 -26.03
N GLY A 295 4.33 -9.32 -25.17
CA GLY A 295 4.14 -10.50 -24.31
C GLY A 295 5.09 -10.56 -23.12
N ILE A 296 5.74 -9.46 -22.75
CA ILE A 296 6.68 -9.38 -21.63
C ILE A 296 5.95 -8.87 -20.38
N TYR A 297 6.12 -9.58 -19.27
CA TYR A 297 5.55 -9.18 -17.98
C TYR A 297 6.29 -7.96 -17.41
N ALA A 298 5.70 -6.77 -17.56
CA ALA A 298 6.30 -5.51 -17.14
C ALA A 298 5.53 -4.84 -16.00
N TYR A 299 6.26 -4.45 -14.95
CA TYR A 299 5.73 -3.80 -13.76
C TYR A 299 6.31 -2.40 -13.62
N GLY A 300 5.47 -1.39 -13.81
CA GLY A 300 5.83 0.03 -13.66
C GLY A 300 5.23 0.67 -12.42
N VAL A 301 5.89 1.70 -11.90
CA VAL A 301 5.31 2.57 -10.87
C VAL A 301 4.35 3.56 -11.54
N ILE A 302 3.06 3.50 -11.21
CA ILE A 302 2.07 4.46 -11.72
C ILE A 302 2.06 5.71 -10.82
N PHE A 303 1.95 6.89 -11.44
CA PHE A 303 1.78 8.17 -10.77
C PHE A 303 0.62 8.13 -9.78
N ASP A 304 0.86 8.62 -8.55
CA ASP A 304 -0.11 8.76 -7.46
C ASP A 304 -0.52 7.45 -6.73
N SER A 305 0.06 6.31 -7.12
CA SER A 305 -0.13 5.04 -6.44
C SER A 305 1.21 4.36 -6.19
N ASN A 306 1.56 4.13 -4.92
CA ASN A 306 2.71 3.28 -4.55
C ASN A 306 2.50 1.79 -4.91
N CYS A 307 1.42 1.46 -5.62
CA CYS A 307 1.09 0.13 -6.10
C CYS A 307 1.64 -0.05 -7.52
N PRO A 308 2.49 -1.07 -7.78
CA PRO A 308 2.71 -1.54 -9.16
C PRO A 308 1.38 -2.06 -9.70
N ILE A 309 0.95 -1.56 -10.84
CA ILE A 309 -0.18 -2.11 -11.56
C ILE A 309 0.32 -2.43 -12.96
N SER A 310 0.20 -3.69 -13.38
CA SER A 310 0.29 -4.07 -14.78
C SER A 310 -1.10 -3.85 -15.42
N PRO A 311 -1.23 -3.00 -16.46
CA PRO A 311 -2.47 -2.85 -17.21
C PRO A 311 -2.98 -4.16 -17.84
N LEU A 312 -2.10 -5.12 -18.15
CA LEU A 312 -2.51 -6.47 -18.60
C LEU A 312 -3.36 -7.23 -17.56
N ILE A 313 -3.32 -6.83 -16.29
CA ILE A 313 -4.17 -7.40 -15.24
C ILE A 313 -5.62 -6.88 -15.35
N TYR A 314 -5.89 -5.73 -15.97
CA TYR A 314 -7.26 -5.17 -16.02
C TYR A 314 -7.83 -4.87 -17.40
N GLY A 315 -7.02 -4.88 -18.47
CA GLY A 315 -7.51 -4.60 -19.83
C GLY A 315 -8.60 -5.56 -20.33
N ASP A 316 -8.52 -6.83 -19.92
CA ASP A 316 -9.41 -7.90 -20.39
C ASP A 316 -10.09 -8.69 -19.25
N LEU A 317 -10.04 -8.19 -18.01
CA LEU A 317 -10.81 -8.80 -16.92
C LEU A 317 -12.25 -8.30 -16.96
N PRO A 318 -13.24 -9.16 -16.66
CA PRO A 318 -14.63 -8.74 -16.50
C PRO A 318 -14.75 -7.62 -15.47
N ILE A 319 -15.21 -6.46 -15.91
CA ILE A 319 -15.59 -5.36 -15.02
C ILE A 319 -16.97 -5.68 -14.48
N ILE A 320 -17.07 -6.01 -13.20
CA ILE A 320 -18.37 -6.22 -12.57
C ILE A 320 -19.00 -4.86 -12.23
N THR A 321 -20.18 -4.62 -12.77
CA THR A 321 -21.03 -3.49 -12.44
C THR A 321 -22.36 -4.00 -11.89
N PHE A 322 -23.01 -3.21 -11.06
CA PHE A 322 -24.35 -3.50 -10.57
C PHE A 322 -25.31 -2.52 -11.24
N SER A 323 -26.12 -3.03 -12.16
CA SER A 323 -27.22 -2.31 -12.81
C SER A 323 -28.52 -2.92 -12.30
N ASP A 324 -29.44 -2.09 -11.83
CA ASP A 324 -30.75 -2.51 -11.31
C ASP A 324 -30.69 -3.66 -10.29
N ASN A 325 -29.69 -3.60 -9.38
CA ASN A 325 -29.43 -4.59 -8.32
C ASN A 325 -29.01 -5.98 -8.80
N LEU A 326 -28.62 -6.12 -10.08
CA LEU A 326 -28.10 -7.35 -10.63
C LEU A 326 -26.60 -7.21 -10.95
N PRO A 327 -25.74 -8.14 -10.51
CA PRO A 327 -24.35 -8.16 -10.94
C PRO A 327 -24.30 -8.40 -12.45
N THR A 328 -23.49 -7.61 -13.15
CA THR A 328 -23.29 -7.66 -14.60
C THR A 328 -21.80 -7.57 -14.90
N ALA A 329 -21.25 -8.56 -15.60
CA ALA A 329 -19.86 -8.57 -16.06
C ALA A 329 -19.75 -7.90 -17.43
N ARG A 330 -18.90 -6.88 -17.56
CA ARG A 330 -18.52 -6.29 -18.84
C ARG A 330 -17.16 -6.82 -19.29
N VAL A 331 -17.11 -7.50 -20.43
CA VAL A 331 -15.87 -7.99 -21.05
C VAL A 331 -15.82 -7.49 -22.50
N GLY A 332 -14.76 -6.77 -22.89
CA GLY A 332 -14.59 -6.34 -24.30
C GLY A 332 -15.69 -5.42 -24.87
N GLY A 333 -16.54 -4.83 -24.01
CA GLY A 333 -17.68 -3.99 -24.41
C GLY A 333 -19.03 -4.72 -24.46
N GLU A 334 -19.07 -6.03 -24.21
CA GLU A 334 -20.30 -6.80 -24.05
C GLU A 334 -20.64 -6.95 -22.56
N ASP A 335 -21.92 -6.75 -22.24
CA ASP A 335 -22.47 -6.87 -20.88
C ASP A 335 -23.18 -8.21 -20.73
N THR A 336 -22.74 -9.02 -19.75
CA THR A 336 -23.38 -10.29 -19.38
C THR A 336 -23.90 -10.21 -17.95
N THR A 337 -25.22 -10.20 -17.79
CA THR A 337 -25.86 -10.22 -16.48
C THR A 337 -25.80 -11.63 -15.87
N PHE A 338 -25.48 -11.71 -14.59
CA PHE A 338 -25.42 -13.00 -13.89
C PHE A 338 -26.83 -13.56 -13.74
N LYS A 339 -27.00 -14.84 -14.06
CA LYS A 339 -28.30 -15.51 -13.93
C LYS A 339 -28.53 -15.89 -12.47
N ARG A 340 -29.62 -15.43 -11.89
CA ARG A 340 -30.00 -15.78 -10.51
C ARG A 340 -30.52 -17.22 -10.46
N VAL A 341 -29.95 -18.04 -9.59
CA VAL A 341 -30.35 -19.46 -9.38
C VAL A 341 -31.35 -19.58 -8.24
N SER A 342 -31.18 -18.78 -7.19
CA SER A 342 -32.06 -18.74 -6.03
C SER A 342 -32.05 -17.36 -5.37
N ASP A 343 -32.84 -17.17 -4.32
CA ASP A 343 -32.89 -15.90 -3.61
C ASP A 343 -31.51 -15.42 -3.12
N ASP A 344 -30.63 -16.38 -2.82
CA ASP A 344 -29.31 -16.11 -2.25
C ASP A 344 -28.15 -16.38 -3.21
N PHE A 345 -28.36 -16.91 -4.43
CA PHE A 345 -27.27 -17.35 -5.30
C PHE A 345 -27.43 -16.98 -6.77
N TYR A 346 -26.30 -16.66 -7.42
CA TYR A 346 -26.16 -16.50 -8.86
C TYR A 346 -25.34 -17.65 -9.46
N GLU A 347 -25.59 -17.99 -10.73
CA GLU A 347 -24.75 -18.93 -11.49
C GLU A 347 -23.33 -18.37 -11.59
N PRO A 348 -22.30 -19.21 -11.44
CA PRO A 348 -20.92 -18.77 -11.62
C PRO A 348 -20.69 -18.27 -13.04
N PHE A 349 -20.19 -17.04 -13.17
CA PHE A 349 -19.73 -16.52 -14.44
C PHE A 349 -18.33 -17.04 -14.71
N ARG A 350 -18.19 -17.79 -15.80
CA ARG A 350 -16.91 -18.33 -16.23
C ARG A 350 -16.38 -17.55 -17.41
N TYR A 351 -15.16 -17.06 -17.29
CA TYR A 351 -14.45 -16.33 -18.32
C TYR A 351 -13.12 -17.01 -18.61
N LYS A 352 -12.89 -17.35 -19.88
CA LYS A 352 -11.66 -18.03 -20.30
C LYS A 352 -10.74 -17.03 -21.01
N ARG A 353 -9.53 -16.84 -20.47
CA ARG A 353 -8.46 -16.02 -21.06
C ARG A 353 -7.28 -16.92 -21.42
N GLY A 354 -7.12 -17.22 -22.70
CA GLY A 354 -6.09 -18.16 -23.16
C GLY A 354 -6.31 -19.56 -22.57
N THR A 355 -5.33 -20.06 -21.80
CA THR A 355 -5.41 -21.36 -21.11
C THR A 355 -6.05 -21.29 -19.73
N THR A 356 -6.31 -20.08 -19.19
CA THR A 356 -6.80 -19.88 -17.83
C THR A 356 -8.33 -19.68 -17.83
N GLU A 357 -9.03 -20.39 -16.96
CA GLU A 357 -10.47 -20.21 -16.72
C GLU A 357 -10.66 -19.50 -15.37
N ILE A 358 -11.40 -18.39 -15.39
CA ILE A 358 -11.71 -17.57 -14.24
C ILE A 358 -13.19 -17.76 -13.94
N GLU A 359 -13.50 -18.31 -12.77
CA GLU A 359 -14.88 -18.45 -12.29
C GLU A 359 -15.19 -17.38 -11.24
N ILE A 360 -16.28 -16.63 -11.44
CA ILE A 360 -16.75 -15.57 -10.56
C ILE A 360 -18.13 -15.97 -10.06
N SER A 361 -18.28 -16.17 -8.75
CA SER A 361 -19.56 -16.52 -8.12
C SER A 361 -20.06 -15.39 -7.22
N PHE A 362 -21.38 -15.11 -7.28
CA PHE A 362 -22.04 -14.15 -6.39
C PHE A 362 -23.05 -14.86 -5.50
N MET A 363 -23.01 -14.54 -4.21
CA MET A 363 -24.01 -14.94 -3.22
C MET A 363 -24.54 -13.69 -2.53
N LEU A 364 -25.85 -13.63 -2.30
CA LEU A 364 -26.50 -12.65 -1.44
C LEU A 364 -26.62 -13.30 -0.06
N VAL A 365 -26.04 -12.68 0.97
CA VAL A 365 -26.07 -13.23 2.33
C VAL A 365 -27.15 -12.48 3.14
N PRO A 366 -28.26 -13.13 3.54
CA PRO A 366 -29.18 -12.57 4.53
C PRO A 366 -28.55 -12.54 5.94
N PRO A 367 -29.04 -11.69 6.87
CA PRO A 367 -28.49 -11.59 8.22
C PRO A 367 -28.48 -12.95 8.92
N ILE A 368 -27.29 -13.39 9.34
CA ILE A 368 -26.99 -14.77 9.75
C ILE A 368 -27.64 -15.09 11.11
N GLN A 369 -28.43 -16.16 11.20
CA GLN A 369 -28.68 -16.88 12.46
C GLN A 369 -27.63 -17.98 12.61
N VAL A 370 -26.88 -17.96 13.72
CA VAL A 370 -25.87 -18.99 14.01
C VAL A 370 -26.43 -19.96 15.04
N GLU A 371 -26.53 -21.24 14.69
CA GLU A 371 -26.83 -22.32 15.63
C GLU A 371 -25.52 -22.95 16.12
N VAL A 372 -25.20 -22.80 17.41
CA VAL A 372 -23.99 -23.39 18.00
C VAL A 372 -24.36 -24.69 18.70
N SER A 373 -24.02 -25.82 18.09
CA SER A 373 -24.06 -27.14 18.74
C SER A 373 -22.67 -27.49 19.24
N CYS A 374 -22.53 -27.80 20.53
CA CYS A 374 -21.26 -28.17 21.14
C CYS A 374 -21.33 -29.62 21.67
N THR A 375 -20.60 -30.53 21.02
CA THR A 375 -20.34 -31.89 21.54
C THR A 375 -18.93 -31.94 22.10
N VAL A 376 -18.81 -32.07 23.42
CA VAL A 376 -17.51 -32.20 24.10
C VAL A 376 -17.05 -33.67 24.00
N PRO A 377 -15.86 -33.96 23.45
CA PRO A 377 -15.30 -35.30 23.53
C PRO A 377 -14.77 -35.55 24.96
N THR A 378 -15.19 -36.64 25.58
CA THR A 378 -14.65 -37.10 26.86
C THR A 378 -13.21 -37.55 26.68
N CYS A 379 -12.23 -36.79 27.18
CA CYS A 379 -10.85 -37.24 27.34
C CYS A 379 -10.49 -37.29 28.84
N PRO A 380 -9.90 -38.38 29.39
CA PRO A 380 -9.99 -38.71 30.81
C PRO A 380 -8.94 -38.07 31.73
N THR A 381 -8.11 -37.12 31.27
CA THR A 381 -6.86 -36.75 31.98
C THR A 381 -6.73 -35.28 32.38
N LEU A 382 -7.82 -34.52 32.50
CA LEU A 382 -7.78 -33.16 33.06
C LEU A 382 -8.68 -33.04 34.29
N SER A 383 -8.08 -32.66 35.42
CA SER A 383 -8.81 -32.52 36.68
C SER A 383 -9.80 -31.34 36.64
N PRO A 384 -10.99 -31.44 37.26
CA PRO A 384 -12.12 -30.56 36.98
C PRO A 384 -12.05 -29.15 37.59
N SER A 385 -10.94 -28.77 38.22
CA SER A 385 -10.86 -27.54 39.03
C SER A 385 -10.28 -26.31 38.31
N ARG A 386 -9.74 -26.45 37.09
CA ARG A 386 -9.16 -25.31 36.34
C ARG A 386 -9.94 -24.80 35.13
N ILE A 387 -10.95 -25.51 34.63
CA ILE A 387 -11.77 -25.07 33.48
C ILE A 387 -12.88 -24.09 33.90
N ARG A 388 -13.14 -23.93 35.20
CA ARG A 388 -14.42 -23.37 35.68
C ARG A 388 -14.48 -21.85 35.89
N LYS A 389 -13.61 -21.02 35.30
CA LYS A 389 -13.67 -19.57 35.59
C LYS A 389 -13.52 -18.55 34.46
N SER A 390 -13.18 -18.88 33.21
CA SER A 390 -13.02 -17.82 32.18
C SER A 390 -14.10 -17.76 31.09
N VAL A 391 -14.93 -18.79 30.90
CA VAL A 391 -15.85 -18.82 29.73
C VAL A 391 -17.33 -18.58 30.07
N PHE A 392 -17.75 -18.68 31.34
CA PHE A 392 -19.18 -18.72 31.70
C PHE A 392 -19.66 -17.61 32.64
N GLN A 393 -19.06 -16.42 32.61
CA GLN A 393 -19.61 -15.24 33.32
C GLN A 393 -20.39 -14.26 32.43
N THR A 394 -20.39 -14.44 31.11
CA THR A 394 -21.05 -13.50 30.17
C THR A 394 -22.44 -13.98 29.69
N LEU A 395 -22.93 -15.14 30.17
CA LEU A 395 -24.25 -15.65 29.82
C LEU A 395 -24.97 -16.07 31.10
N ASP A 396 -25.99 -15.30 31.47
CA ASP A 396 -26.80 -15.51 32.67
C ASP A 396 -27.63 -16.79 32.51
N GLY A 397 -27.17 -17.92 33.07
CA GLY A 397 -27.89 -19.18 32.99
C GLY A 397 -27.13 -20.39 33.55
N SER A 398 -27.76 -21.09 34.51
CA SER A 398 -27.25 -22.34 35.08
C SER A 398 -27.34 -23.52 34.09
N LEU A 399 -26.21 -24.17 33.79
CA LEU A 399 -26.16 -25.43 33.05
C LEU A 399 -26.68 -26.59 33.92
N LYS A 400 -27.90 -27.07 33.68
CA LYS A 400 -28.31 -28.40 34.15
C LYS A 400 -27.71 -29.47 33.23
N LYS A 401 -27.12 -30.50 33.84
CA LYS A 401 -26.65 -31.71 33.17
C LYS A 401 -27.84 -32.41 32.51
N ASN A 402 -27.96 -32.25 31.20
CA ASN A 402 -28.31 -33.27 30.20
C ASN A 402 -28.68 -32.54 28.90
N GLY A 403 -28.16 -33.04 27.78
CA GLY A 403 -28.10 -32.34 26.50
C GLY A 403 -29.44 -31.76 26.03
N VAL A 404 -29.43 -30.46 25.73
CA VAL A 404 -30.43 -29.76 24.92
C VAL A 404 -29.70 -28.64 24.15
N SER A 405 -29.89 -28.60 22.83
CA SER A 405 -29.46 -27.47 21.97
C SER A 405 -30.27 -26.22 22.33
N LYS A 406 -29.60 -25.06 22.45
CA LYS A 406 -30.28 -23.76 22.57
C LYS A 406 -29.73 -22.79 21.54
N THR A 407 -30.65 -22.19 20.78
CA THR A 407 -30.38 -21.12 19.82
C THR A 407 -30.32 -19.78 20.55
N PHE A 408 -29.33 -18.95 20.25
CA PHE A 408 -29.21 -17.59 20.79
C PHE A 408 -29.04 -16.58 19.66
N THR A 409 -29.69 -15.43 19.81
CA THR A 409 -29.56 -14.29 18.88
C THR A 409 -28.48 -13.37 19.43
N VAL A 410 -27.41 -13.14 18.67
CA VAL A 410 -26.27 -12.33 19.09
C VAL A 410 -26.12 -11.12 18.16
N GLY A 411 -26.01 -9.93 18.73
CA GLY A 411 -25.81 -8.68 17.99
C GLY A 411 -24.34 -8.44 17.57
N PRO A 412 -24.08 -7.48 16.66
CA PRO A 412 -22.80 -7.29 15.96
C PRO A 412 -21.58 -7.13 16.89
N ASP A 413 -21.75 -6.44 18.02
CA ASP A 413 -20.66 -6.09 18.95
C ASP A 413 -20.04 -7.29 19.70
N SER A 414 -20.68 -8.46 19.65
CA SER A 414 -20.19 -9.66 20.35
C SER A 414 -19.37 -10.60 19.46
N LEU A 415 -19.36 -10.38 18.13
CA LEU A 415 -18.62 -11.21 17.18
C LEU A 415 -17.11 -10.90 17.20
N GLU A 416 -16.74 -9.63 17.42
CA GLU A 416 -15.33 -9.22 17.58
C GLU A 416 -14.69 -9.81 18.85
N ARG A 417 -15.44 -9.94 19.95
CA ARG A 417 -14.93 -10.57 21.19
C ARG A 417 -14.72 -12.07 21.03
N LEU A 418 -15.58 -12.75 20.28
CA LEU A 418 -15.42 -14.19 19.99
C LEU A 418 -14.16 -14.45 19.14
N HIS A 419 -13.82 -13.54 18.23
CA HIS A 419 -12.62 -13.61 17.42
C HIS A 419 -11.35 -13.38 18.26
N SER A 420 -11.39 -12.41 19.19
CA SER A 420 -10.29 -12.09 20.10
C SER A 420 -9.97 -13.23 21.08
N ASP A 421 -10.98 -13.88 21.64
CA ASP A 421 -10.78 -14.95 22.64
C ASP A 421 -10.30 -16.27 21.99
N VAL A 422 -10.53 -16.47 20.69
CA VAL A 422 -10.02 -17.61 19.92
C VAL A 422 -8.54 -17.39 19.53
N GLU A 423 -8.12 -16.16 19.22
CA GLU A 423 -6.72 -15.86 18.92
C GLU A 423 -5.80 -16.06 20.14
N GLU A 424 -6.27 -15.76 21.36
CA GLU A 424 -5.47 -15.93 22.58
C GLU A 424 -5.26 -17.42 22.95
N ALA A 425 -6.15 -18.32 22.51
CA ALA A 425 -6.04 -19.76 22.72
C ALA A 425 -5.11 -20.49 21.74
N CYS A 426 -4.78 -19.88 20.59
CA CYS A 426 -4.02 -20.52 19.51
C CYS A 426 -2.50 -20.34 19.58
N HIS A 427 -1.95 -19.75 20.64
CA HIS A 427 -0.50 -19.57 20.80
C HIS A 427 0.29 -20.83 21.21
N PHE A 428 -0.28 -22.04 21.05
CA PHE A 428 0.43 -23.30 21.28
C PHE A 428 0.32 -24.24 20.07
N LYS A 429 1.50 -24.64 19.55
CA LYS A 429 1.82 -25.71 18.57
C LYS A 429 1.85 -25.40 17.05
N MET A 430 3.07 -25.10 16.59
CA MET A 430 3.81 -25.62 15.43
C MET A 430 3.11 -26.19 14.17
N ALA A 431 3.55 -25.63 13.04
CA ALA A 431 4.14 -26.27 11.84
C ALA A 431 3.25 -26.96 10.77
N SER A 432 3.73 -26.77 9.52
CA SER A 432 3.35 -27.33 8.21
C SER A 432 2.23 -26.64 7.42
N ASP A 433 2.69 -26.02 6.33
CA ASP A 433 2.25 -26.07 4.94
C ASP A 433 0.80 -25.75 4.51
N ASP A 434 0.79 -24.89 3.49
CA ASP A 434 -0.25 -24.57 2.51
C ASP A 434 -1.47 -23.72 2.92
N PHE A 435 -1.76 -22.76 2.03
CA PHE A 435 -2.85 -21.78 2.02
C PHE A 435 -2.76 -20.56 2.95
N LYS A 436 -2.29 -19.44 2.39
CA LYS A 436 -2.58 -18.08 2.87
C LYS A 436 -3.36 -17.31 1.82
N HIS A 437 -4.65 -17.04 2.09
CA HIS A 437 -5.49 -16.14 1.30
C HIS A 437 -5.04 -14.68 1.46
N VAL A 438 -5.06 -13.94 0.36
CA VAL A 438 -4.82 -12.49 0.29
C VAL A 438 -6.17 -11.77 0.28
N VAL A 439 -6.45 -10.96 1.28
CA VAL A 439 -7.62 -10.05 1.35
C VAL A 439 -7.19 -8.67 0.86
N ALA A 440 -7.88 -8.13 -0.15
CA ALA A 440 -7.67 -6.78 -0.65
C ALA A 440 -8.97 -5.94 -0.61
N ASN A 441 -8.81 -4.69 -0.15
CA ASN A 441 -9.84 -3.67 0.12
C ASN A 441 -10.83 -3.39 -1.01
N SER A 442 -12.10 -3.19 -0.65
CA SER A 442 -13.05 -2.35 -1.41
C SER A 442 -14.07 -1.66 -0.49
N GLU A 443 -13.70 -0.52 0.10
CA GLU A 443 -14.57 0.31 0.96
C GLU A 443 -15.63 1.15 0.19
N ASN A 444 -15.73 1.06 -1.14
CA ASN A 444 -16.58 1.98 -1.93
C ASN A 444 -17.90 1.40 -2.44
N ALA A 445 -18.34 0.22 -1.97
CA ALA A 445 -19.64 -0.36 -2.35
C ALA A 445 -20.69 -0.41 -1.21
N ALA A 446 -20.26 -0.19 0.04
CA ALA A 446 -21.12 -0.38 1.23
C ALA A 446 -22.22 0.68 1.40
N THR A 447 -22.19 1.79 0.67
CA THR A 447 -23.11 2.93 0.88
C THR A 447 -24.42 2.86 0.09
N ALA A 448 -24.62 1.86 -0.77
CA ALA A 448 -25.86 1.75 -1.57
C ALA A 448 -26.93 0.82 -0.97
N PHE A 449 -26.54 -0.13 -0.10
CA PHE A 449 -27.47 -1.12 0.47
C PHE A 449 -27.05 -1.39 1.92
N GLY A 450 -27.99 -1.26 2.87
CA GLY A 450 -27.76 -1.51 4.30
C GLY A 450 -27.50 -2.98 4.64
N GLY A 451 -26.43 -3.56 4.08
CA GLY A 451 -25.95 -4.91 4.28
C GLY A 451 -24.52 -5.08 3.73
N SER A 452 -23.70 -5.85 4.45
CA SER A 452 -22.29 -6.09 4.12
C SER A 452 -22.15 -7.01 2.90
N VAL A 453 -21.61 -6.50 1.79
CA VAL A 453 -21.20 -7.32 0.64
C VAL A 453 -19.73 -7.71 0.82
N ILE A 454 -19.42 -9.01 0.90
CA ILE A 454 -18.05 -9.55 0.88
C ILE A 454 -17.97 -10.51 -0.30
N TYR A 455 -17.22 -10.24 -1.37
CA TYR A 455 -16.65 -11.34 -2.20
C TYR A 455 -15.39 -10.93 -2.96
N LEU A 456 -14.37 -11.80 -2.89
CA LEU A 456 -13.45 -12.18 -3.96
C LEU A 456 -12.72 -13.46 -3.54
N THR A 457 -13.18 -14.62 -4.00
CA THR A 457 -12.38 -15.86 -4.06
C THR A 457 -12.09 -16.14 -5.52
N ALA A 458 -10.88 -15.80 -5.98
CA ALA A 458 -10.35 -16.31 -7.22
C ALA A 458 -9.71 -17.68 -6.92
N ALA A 459 -10.36 -18.76 -7.32
CA ALA A 459 -9.71 -20.06 -7.39
C ALA A 459 -8.89 -20.08 -8.69
N TYR A 460 -7.57 -20.14 -8.57
CA TYR A 460 -6.68 -20.42 -9.70
C TYR A 460 -6.55 -21.94 -9.81
N ALA A 461 -6.92 -22.50 -10.96
CA ALA A 461 -6.60 -23.87 -11.35
C ALA A 461 -5.45 -23.87 -12.35
#